data_AF-A0AAE4FMH8-F1
#
_entry.id   AF-A0AAE4FMH8-F1
#
_cell.length_a   1.000
_cell.length_b   1.000
_cell.length_c   1.000
_cell.angle_alpha   90.00
_cell.angle_beta   90.00
_cell.angle_gamma   90.00
#
_symmetry.space_group_name_H-M   'P 1'
#
loop_
_entity.id
_entity.type
_entity.pdbx_description
1 polymer ?
#
loop_
_entity_poly.entity_id
_entity_poly.type
_entity_poly.pdbx_seq_one_letter_code
_entity_poly.pdbx_strand_id
1 'polypeptide(L)' 'MKVIIMKCCNKDFWYKDKIGKTYKVEELSWPGKDYITKDGIIRKEDAEEIN' A
#
# COMPACT_ATOMS: atom_id res chain seq x y z
N MET A 1 -7.52 -6.87 -11.37
CA MET A 1 -7.46 -5.68 -10.49
C MET A 1 -6.91 -6.15 -9.17
N LYS A 2 -5.82 -5.57 -8.66
CA LYS A 2 -5.19 -6.00 -7.40
C LYS A 2 -5.70 -5.16 -6.23
N VAL A 3 -5.93 -5.79 -5.09
CA VAL A 3 -6.25 -5.11 -3.83
C VAL A 3 -5.10 -5.38 -2.84
N ILE A 4 -4.72 -4.35 -2.10
CA ILE A 4 -3.71 -4.45 -1.05
C ILE A 4 -4.32 -3.99 0.27
N ILE A 5 -3.84 -4.53 1.39
CA ILE A 5 -4.12 -4.02 2.73
C ILE A 5 -2.85 -3.41 3.31
N MET A 6 -2.99 -2.25 3.94
CA MET A 6 -1.89 -1.63 4.66
C MET A 6 -1.58 -2.44 5.91
N LYS A 7 -0.37 -3.00 5.97
CA LYS A 7 0.09 -3.83 7.09
C LYS A 7 1.18 -3.15 7.92
N CYS A 8 1.75 -2.05 7.41
CA CYS A 8 2.91 -1.32 7.95
C CYS A 8 3.20 -1.66 9.42
N CYS A 9 4.27 -2.42 9.64
CA CYS A 9 4.69 -2.86 10.97
C CYS A 9 5.13 -1.69 11.84
N ASN A 10 5.48 -0.54 11.24
CA ASN A 10 5.95 0.65 11.92
C ASN A 10 4.78 1.59 12.27
N LYS A 11 4.17 1.31 13.43
CA LYS A 11 2.95 1.96 13.93
C LYS A 11 3.09 3.46 14.25
N ASP A 12 4.30 4.01 14.22
CA ASP A 12 4.58 5.41 14.55
C ASP A 12 4.84 6.29 13.31
N PHE A 13 4.62 5.75 12.11
CA PHE A 13 4.83 6.46 10.84
C PHE A 13 3.52 6.93 10.19
N TRP A 14 3.65 7.61 9.04
CA TRP A 14 2.60 8.16 8.16
C TRP A 14 1.40 7.22 7.86
N TYR A 15 1.53 5.93 8.18
CA TYR A 15 0.53 4.88 7.94
C TYR A 15 -0.24 4.43 9.18
N LYS A 16 0.00 4.98 10.39
CA LYS A 16 -0.66 4.56 11.64
C LYS A 16 -2.19 4.47 11.53
N ASP A 17 -2.84 5.51 11.04
CA ASP A 17 -4.32 5.56 10.87
C ASP A 17 -4.80 4.92 9.55
N LYS A 18 -3.89 4.27 8.84
CA LYS A 18 -4.13 3.58 7.58
C LYS A 18 -3.95 2.07 7.71
N ILE A 19 -3.38 1.56 8.81
CA ILE A 19 -3.26 0.11 9.05
C ILE A 19 -4.64 -0.54 8.96
N GLY A 20 -4.72 -1.64 8.20
CA GLY A 20 -5.96 -2.37 7.94
C GLY A 20 -6.85 -1.77 6.85
N LYS A 21 -6.55 -0.57 6.34
CA LYS A 21 -7.27 -0.02 5.18
C LYS A 21 -6.85 -0.75 3.91
N THR A 22 -7.82 -0.98 3.03
CA THR A 22 -7.59 -1.62 1.74
C THR A 22 -7.54 -0.58 0.63
N TYR A 23 -6.69 -0.84 -0.36
CA TYR A 23 -6.48 0.05 -1.50
C TYR A 23 -6.54 -0.76 -2.79
N LYS A 24 -7.10 -0.14 -3.82
CA LYS A 24 -7.09 -0.68 -5.18
C LYS A 24 -5.81 -0.19 -5.86
N VAL A 25 -5.01 -1.13 -6.35
CA VAL A 25 -3.81 -0.82 -7.11
C VAL A 25 -4.23 -0.51 -8.54
N GLU A 26 -3.85 0.67 -9.02
CA GLU A 26 -4.05 1.09 -10.40
C GLU A 26 -2.86 0.66 -11.26
N GLU A 27 -1.64 0.91 -10.80
CA GLU A 27 -0.41 0.53 -11.49
C GLU A 27 0.77 0.32 -10.52
N LEU A 28 1.92 -0.09 -11.05
CA LEU A 28 3.16 -0.25 -10.29
C LEU A 28 4.15 0.85 -10.66
N SER A 29 4.77 1.49 -9.67
CA SER A 29 5.76 2.53 -9.89
C SER A 29 7.03 1.98 -10.56
N TRP A 30 7.77 2.82 -11.29
CA TRP A 30 9.09 2.46 -11.81
C TRP A 30 10.14 3.46 -11.28
N PRO A 31 11.33 3.02 -10.83
CA PRO A 31 11.87 1.66 -10.82
C PRO A 31 11.50 0.81 -9.58
N GLY A 32 10.90 1.41 -8.54
CA GLY A 32 10.68 0.79 -7.23
C GLY A 32 9.59 -0.30 -7.16
N LYS A 33 8.70 -0.36 -8.16
CA LYS A 33 7.55 -1.28 -8.21
C LYS A 33 6.62 -1.16 -7.00
N ASP A 34 6.54 0.02 -6.38
CA ASP A 34 5.54 0.33 -5.35
C ASP A 34 4.14 0.38 -5.95
N TYR A 35 3.12 0.32 -5.11
CA TYR A 35 1.73 0.37 -5.55
C TYR A 35 1.27 1.82 -5.71
N ILE A 36 0.81 2.16 -6.90
CA ILE A 36 0.16 3.44 -7.16
C ILE A 36 -1.35 3.24 -6.99
N THR A 37 -1.93 4.07 -6.14
CA THR A 37 -3.36 4.08 -5.81
C THR A 37 -3.90 5.51 -5.94
N LYS A 38 -5.22 5.67 -5.97
CA LYS A 38 -5.84 7.01 -6.01
C LYS A 38 -5.47 7.91 -4.82
N ASP A 39 -5.17 7.32 -3.68
CA ASP A 39 -4.81 8.02 -2.45
C ASP A 39 -3.29 8.31 -2.35
N GLY A 40 -2.52 7.85 -3.35
CA GLY A 40 -1.07 8.02 -3.43
C GLY A 40 -0.32 6.70 -3.55
N ILE A 41 1.00 6.80 -3.37
CA ILE A 41 1.94 5.67 -3.50
C ILE A 41 2.03 4.93 -2.17
N ILE A 42 1.94 3.61 -2.22
CA ILE A 42 2.10 2.70 -1.08
C ILE A 42 3.26 1.75 -1.37
N ARG A 43 4.22 1.67 -0.46
CA ARG A 43 5.37 0.78 -0.62
C ARG A 43 4.96 -0.67 -0.50
N LYS A 44 5.63 -1.54 -1.25
CA LYS A 44 5.39 -2.99 -1.18
C LYS A 44 5.64 -3.57 0.21
N GLU A 45 6.67 -3.11 0.89
CA GLU A 45 7.04 -3.57 2.24
C GLU A 45 5.98 -3.24 3.30
N ASP A 46 5.19 -2.19 3.06
CA ASP A 46 4.17 -1.70 3.99
C ASP A 46 2.78 -2.29 3.72
N ALA A 47 2.64 -3.10 2.66
CA ALA A 47 1.36 -3.61 2.21
C ALA A 47 1.38 -5.11 1.96
N GLU A 48 0.24 -5.75 2.14
CA GLU A 48 0.01 -7.15 1.80
C GLU A 48 -0.99 -7.23 0.65
N GLU A 49 -0.66 -7.99 -0.41
CA GLU A 49 -1.61 -8.26 -1.50
C GLU A 49 -2.70 -9.22 -1.00
N ILE A 50 -3.96 -8.88 -1.26
CA ILE A 50 -5.13 -9.70 -0.95
C ILE A 50 -5.77 -10.09 -2.28
N ASN A 51 -5.93 -11.40 -2.50
CA ASN A 51 -6.62 -11.95 -3.67
C ASN A 51 -8.14 -11.79 -3.56
#